data_AF-A0A9D6NDA9-F1
#
_entry.id   AF-A0A9D6NDA9-F1
#
_cell.length_a   1.000
_cell.length_b   1.000
_cell.length_c   1.000
_cell.angle_alpha   90.00
_cell.angle_beta   90.00
_cell.angle_gamma   90.00
#
_symmetry.space_group_name_H-M   'P 1'
#
loop_
_entity.id
_entity.type
_entity.pdbx_description
1 polymer ?
#
loop_
_entity_poly.entity_id
_entity_poly.type
_entity_poly.pdbx_seq_one_letter_code
_entity_poly.pdbx_strand_id
1 'polypeptide(L)'
;MDEGLIYGRHPVVEAVRAGRPINRMYIMVGARGIPPELFRMAEKAAIPVVRCERRRLDQLARGGNHQGVAAQLGARQFADLQEILERALASGQPPFLLALDGVQDPGNLGALLRSAEGAGVHGVLISSRNSCGLTGAVSRSAAGADQFLPVARVERLDRTLSELSEGGLRVVGA
;
A
#
# COMPACT_ATOMS: atom_id res chain seq x y z
N MET A 1 16.36 1.59 10.12
CA MET A 1 16.09 0.14 10.27
C MET A 1 15.61 -0.38 8.93
N ASP A 2 16.16 -1.51 8.48
CA ASP A 2 15.79 -2.13 7.19
C ASP A 2 14.30 -2.44 7.15
N GLU A 3 13.53 -1.62 6.44
CA GLU A 3 12.11 -1.88 6.17
C GLU A 3 11.99 -2.93 5.06
N GLY A 4 12.34 -4.17 5.38
CA GLY A 4 11.99 -5.34 4.57
C GLY A 4 12.27 -5.20 3.07
N LEU A 5 13.40 -4.61 2.69
CA LEU A 5 13.74 -4.51 1.26
C LEU A 5 14.30 -5.84 0.78
N ILE A 6 13.77 -6.34 -0.33
CA ILE A 6 14.33 -7.46 -1.09
C ILE A 6 14.70 -6.98 -2.49
N TYR A 7 15.73 -7.57 -3.08
CA TYR A 7 16.21 -7.22 -4.41
C TYR A 7 16.68 -8.46 -5.19
N GLY A 8 16.76 -8.31 -6.51
CA GLY A 8 17.02 -9.42 -7.42
C GLY A 8 15.73 -10.07 -7.93
N ARG A 9 15.79 -10.70 -9.10
CA ARG A 9 14.60 -11.18 -9.82
C ARG A 9 13.89 -12.30 -9.08
N HIS A 10 14.61 -13.36 -8.70
CA HIS A 10 14.00 -14.50 -8.02
C HIS A 10 13.40 -14.14 -6.65
N PRO A 11 14.11 -13.44 -5.74
CA PRO A 11 13.52 -13.08 -4.44
C PRO A 11 12.24 -12.27 -4.58
N VAL A 12 12.20 -11.32 -5.53
CA VAL A 12 11.02 -10.49 -5.77
C VAL A 12 9.88 -11.32 -6.37
N VAL A 13 10.14 -12.15 -7.39
CA VAL A 13 9.12 -13.02 -7.99
C VAL A 13 8.51 -13.96 -6.94
N GLU A 14 9.34 -14.63 -6.15
CA GLU A 14 8.86 -15.55 -5.11
C GLU A 14 8.08 -14.83 -4.01
N ALA A 15 8.48 -13.61 -3.65
CA ALA A 15 7.71 -12.81 -2.69
C ALA A 15 6.30 -12.47 -3.19
N VAL A 16 6.17 -12.09 -4.46
CA VAL A 16 4.85 -11.82 -5.06
C VAL A 16 4.05 -13.12 -5.20
N ARG A 17 4.67 -14.25 -5.60
CA ARG A 17 4.00 -15.56 -5.71
C ARG A 17 3.47 -16.06 -4.36
N ALA A 18 4.26 -15.88 -3.31
CA ALA A 18 3.89 -16.28 -1.95
C ALA A 18 2.87 -15.33 -1.30
N GLY A 19 2.38 -14.30 -2.01
CA GLY A 19 1.43 -13.33 -1.45
C GLY A 19 2.00 -12.54 -0.27
N ARG A 20 3.33 -12.39 -0.19
CA ARG A 20 3.95 -11.61 0.89
C ARG A 20 3.47 -10.16 0.78
N PRO A 21 3.19 -9.48 1.90
CA PRO A 21 2.83 -8.08 1.85
C PRO A 21 3.94 -7.26 1.18
N ILE A 22 3.60 -6.52 0.13
CA ILE A 22 4.53 -5.68 -0.62
C ILE A 22 3.94 -4.28 -0.73
N ASN A 23 4.67 -3.30 -0.22
CA ASN A 23 4.28 -1.91 -0.30
C ASN A 23 4.50 -1.34 -1.69
N ARG A 24 5.62 -1.67 -2.34
CA ARG A 24 5.98 -1.13 -3.66
C ARG A 24 7.09 -1.95 -4.29
N MET A 25 7.07 -2.03 -5.61
CA MET A 25 8.15 -2.56 -6.42
C MET A 25 8.91 -1.46 -7.14
N TYR A 26 10.21 -1.64 -7.30
CA TYR A 26 11.10 -0.75 -8.03
C TYR A 26 11.71 -1.50 -9.21
N ILE A 27 11.60 -0.93 -10.40
CA ILE A 27 12.15 -1.52 -11.62
C ILE A 27 13.04 -0.51 -12.32
N MET A 28 14.24 -0.93 -12.70
CA MET A 28 15.18 -0.08 -13.41
C MET A 28 14.64 0.25 -14.82
N VAL A 29 14.73 1.52 -15.21
CA VAL A 29 14.45 1.93 -16.60
C VAL A 29 15.40 1.19 -17.54
N GLY A 30 14.87 0.61 -18.62
CA GLY A 30 15.66 -0.17 -19.58
C GLY A 30 16.14 -1.54 -19.09
N ALA A 31 15.67 -2.02 -17.93
CA ALA A 31 16.00 -3.37 -17.46
C ALA A 31 15.58 -4.45 -18.46
N ARG A 32 16.50 -5.37 -18.79
CA ARG A 32 16.24 -6.54 -19.63
C ARG A 32 16.16 -7.81 -18.80
N GLY A 33 15.37 -8.79 -19.25
CA GLY A 33 15.27 -10.11 -18.61
C GLY A 33 14.44 -10.12 -17.31
N ILE A 34 13.63 -9.10 -17.07
CA ILE A 34 12.58 -9.16 -16.04
C ILE A 34 11.43 -10.00 -16.61
N PRO A 35 10.98 -11.06 -15.91
CA PRO A 35 9.88 -11.90 -16.39
C PRO A 35 8.61 -11.07 -16.65
N PRO A 36 7.98 -11.15 -17.84
CA PRO A 36 6.74 -10.44 -18.13
C PRO A 36 5.60 -10.79 -17.16
N GLU A 37 5.59 -12.01 -16.62
CA GLU A 37 4.63 -12.46 -15.62
C GLU A 37 4.68 -11.65 -14.33
N LEU A 38 5.85 -11.11 -13.95
CA LEU A 38 6.00 -10.33 -12.72
C LEU A 38 5.14 -9.06 -12.75
N PHE A 39 5.01 -8.43 -13.91
CA PHE A 39 4.15 -7.25 -14.08
C PHE A 39 2.67 -7.60 -13.92
N ARG A 40 2.22 -8.72 -14.53
CA ARG A 40 0.85 -9.21 -14.41
C ARG A 40 0.51 -9.58 -12.96
N MET A 41 1.46 -10.20 -12.26
CA MET A 41 1.30 -10.53 -10.84
C MET A 41 1.22 -9.29 -9.96
N ALA A 42 2.09 -8.30 -10.20
CA ALA A 42 2.06 -7.04 -9.47
C ALA A 42 0.74 -6.30 -9.68
N GLU A 43 0.24 -6.25 -10.92
CA GLU A 43 -1.06 -5.66 -11.27
C GLU A 43 -2.21 -6.38 -10.56
N LYS A 44 -2.27 -7.72 -10.63
CA LYS A 44 -3.29 -8.52 -9.95
C LYS A 44 -3.28 -8.32 -8.42
N ALA A 45 -2.10 -8.12 -7.84
CA ALA A 45 -1.94 -7.88 -6.41
C ALA A 45 -2.03 -6.39 -6.03
N ALA A 46 -2.39 -5.50 -6.97
CA ALA A 46 -2.43 -4.05 -6.79
C ALA A 46 -1.12 -3.45 -6.21
N ILE A 47 0.03 -4.05 -6.54
CA ILE A 47 1.35 -3.61 -6.10
C ILE A 47 1.85 -2.48 -7.02
N PRO A 48 2.09 -1.26 -6.49
CA PRO A 48 2.61 -0.16 -7.30
C PRO A 48 4.01 -0.46 -7.82
N VAL A 49 4.20 -0.30 -9.12
CA VAL A 49 5.50 -0.45 -9.78
C VAL A 49 6.08 0.92 -10.10
N VAL A 50 7.18 1.26 -9.46
CA VAL A 50 7.92 2.50 -9.69
C VAL A 50 9.10 2.23 -10.61
N ARG A 51 9.11 2.90 -11.77
CA ARG A 51 10.29 2.94 -12.64
C ARG A 51 11.30 3.92 -12.07
N CYS A 52 12.56 3.51 -11.98
CA CYS A 52 13.62 4.36 -11.43
C CYS A 52 14.96 4.15 -12.15
N GLU A 53 15.86 5.11 -12.01
CA GLU A 53 17.21 5.00 -12.54
C GLU A 53 18.05 4.01 -11.72
N ARG A 54 19.12 3.52 -12.35
CA ARG A 54 20.06 2.59 -11.70
C ARG A 54 20.58 3.09 -10.36
N ARG A 55 20.96 4.38 -10.29
CA ARG A 55 21.48 5.00 -9.05
C ARG A 55 20.51 4.83 -7.88
N ARG A 56 19.20 4.94 -8.12
CA ARG A 56 18.19 4.78 -7.06
C ARG A 56 18.11 3.34 -6.58
N LEU A 57 18.19 2.37 -7.50
CA LEU A 57 18.22 0.95 -7.13
C LEU A 57 19.50 0.56 -6.41
N ASP A 58 20.66 1.08 -6.82
CA ASP A 58 21.93 0.85 -6.13
C ASP A 58 21.87 1.36 -4.67
N GLN A 59 21.27 2.53 -4.46
CA GLN A 59 21.04 3.09 -3.12
C GLN A 59 20.11 2.21 -2.29
N LEU A 60 18.98 1.78 -2.86
CA LEU A 60 18.04 0.90 -2.19
C LEU A 60 18.71 -0.42 -1.81
N ALA A 61 19.39 -1.07 -2.76
CA ALA A 61 20.08 -2.34 -2.57
C ALA A 61 21.40 -2.23 -1.79
N ARG A 62 21.80 -1.03 -1.34
CA ARG A 62 23.09 -0.76 -0.68
C ARG A 62 24.30 -1.35 -1.42
N GLY A 63 24.30 -1.21 -2.75
CA GLY A 63 25.34 -1.77 -3.62
C GLY A 63 25.22 -3.27 -3.93
N GLY A 64 24.16 -3.94 -3.46
CA GLY A 64 23.86 -5.34 -3.80
C GLY A 64 23.46 -5.54 -5.26
N ASN A 65 23.63 -6.77 -5.76
CA ASN A 65 23.24 -7.14 -7.13
C ASN A 65 21.72 -7.23 -7.29
N HIS A 66 21.08 -6.09 -7.54
CA HIS A 66 19.63 -5.97 -7.66
C HIS A 66 19.05 -6.48 -8.99
N GLN A 67 19.87 -6.76 -10.01
CA GLN A 67 19.44 -7.30 -11.32
C GLN A 67 18.32 -6.49 -12.03
N GLY A 68 18.21 -5.20 -11.70
CA GLY A 68 17.19 -4.29 -12.22
C GLY A 68 15.85 -4.28 -11.46
N VAL A 69 15.71 -4.97 -10.32
CA VAL A 69 14.45 -5.03 -9.57
C VAL A 69 14.66 -5.08 -8.05
N ALA A 70 13.77 -4.40 -7.31
CA ALA A 70 13.65 -4.51 -5.86
C ALA A 70 12.17 -4.41 -5.44
N ALA A 71 11.86 -4.85 -4.23
CA ALA A 71 10.55 -4.68 -3.62
C ALA A 71 10.70 -4.31 -2.14
N GLN A 72 9.90 -3.34 -1.70
CA GLN A 72 9.75 -3.00 -0.30
C GLN A 72 8.61 -3.82 0.29
N LEU A 73 8.93 -4.71 1.22
CA LEU A 73 7.92 -5.51 1.91
C LEU A 73 7.07 -4.62 2.84
N GLY A 74 5.84 -5.06 3.05
CA GLY A 74 4.93 -4.52 4.05
C GLY A 74 4.91 -5.39 5.31
N ALA A 75 4.42 -4.80 6.39
CA ALA A 75 4.01 -5.52 7.59
C ALA A 75 2.61 -6.14 7.43
N ARG A 76 1.76 -5.54 6.58
CA ARG A 76 0.36 -5.94 6.37
C ARG A 76 -0.04 -5.85 4.90
N GLN A 77 -1.00 -6.68 4.50
CA GLN A 77 -1.65 -6.60 3.19
C GLN A 77 -2.62 -5.42 3.15
N PHE A 78 -2.80 -4.84 1.98
CA PHE A 78 -3.90 -3.91 1.72
C PHE A 78 -5.17 -4.73 1.50
N ALA A 79 -6.29 -4.22 2.01
CA ALA A 79 -7.61 -4.76 1.68
C ALA A 79 -8.09 -4.19 0.34
N ASP A 80 -9.03 -4.90 -0.29
CA ASP A 80 -9.77 -4.34 -1.41
C ASP A 80 -10.78 -3.29 -0.92
N LEU A 81 -11.00 -2.23 -1.72
CA LEU A 81 -11.98 -1.20 -1.36
C LEU A 81 -13.40 -1.77 -1.26
N GLN A 82 -13.78 -2.68 -2.16
CA GLN A 82 -15.10 -3.30 -2.14
C GLN A 82 -15.27 -4.16 -0.88
N GLU A 83 -14.25 -4.91 -0.48
CA GLU A 83 -14.28 -5.68 0.78
C GLU A 83 -14.51 -4.77 2.00
N ILE A 84 -13.89 -3.59 2.03
CA ILE A 84 -14.11 -2.59 3.08
C ILE A 84 -15.56 -2.10 3.08
N LEU A 85 -16.10 -1.77 1.91
CA LEU A 85 -17.48 -1.28 1.76
C LEU A 85 -18.50 -2.34 2.15
N GLU A 86 -18.31 -3.58 1.69
CA GLU A 86 -19.15 -4.72 2.06
C GLU A 86 -19.13 -4.96 3.57
N ARG A 87 -17.95 -4.94 4.19
CA ARG A 87 -17.82 -5.05 5.66
C ARG A 87 -18.52 -3.90 6.38
N ALA A 88 -18.42 -2.68 5.86
CA ALA A 88 -19.09 -1.52 6.44
C ALA A 88 -20.62 -1.65 6.36
N LEU A 89 -21.16 -2.10 5.23
CA LEU A 89 -22.60 -2.34 5.07
C LEU A 89 -23.10 -3.49 5.96
N ALA A 90 -22.32 -4.56 6.07
CA ALA A 90 -22.63 -5.71 6.91
C ALA A 90 -22.62 -5.40 8.41
N SER A 91 -22.00 -4.29 8.84
CA SER A 91 -22.02 -3.86 10.25
C SER A 91 -23.41 -3.35 10.69
N GLY A 92 -24.31 -3.08 9.74
CA GLY A 92 -25.62 -2.46 9.99
C GLY A 92 -25.54 -0.97 10.34
N GLN A 93 -24.35 -0.36 10.23
CA GLN A 93 -24.13 1.07 10.42
C GLN A 93 -23.89 1.76 9.07
N PRO A 94 -24.16 3.07 8.97
CA PRO A 94 -23.76 3.84 7.80
C PRO A 94 -22.24 3.72 7.56
N PRO A 95 -21.78 3.46 6.32
CA PRO A 95 -20.37 3.38 6.02
C PRO A 95 -19.63 4.65 6.46
N PHE A 96 -18.60 4.46 7.28
CA PHE A 96 -17.75 5.52 7.79
C PHE A 96 -16.30 5.20 7.46
N LEU A 97 -15.70 5.97 6.55
CA LEU A 97 -14.37 5.75 6.00
C LEU A 97 -13.50 6.99 6.19
N LEU A 98 -12.19 6.78 6.30
CA LEU A 98 -11.20 7.85 6.35
C LEU A 98 -10.34 7.82 5.08
N ALA A 99 -10.31 8.91 4.33
CA ALA A 99 -9.42 9.07 3.19
C ALA A 99 -8.21 9.93 3.56
N LEU A 100 -7.01 9.44 3.27
CA LEU A 100 -5.74 10.12 3.57
C LEU A 100 -4.97 10.38 2.27
N ASP A 101 -4.78 11.66 1.94
CA ASP A 101 -3.97 12.08 0.80
C ASP A 101 -2.60 12.58 1.24
N GLY A 102 -1.54 12.03 0.65
CA GLY A 102 -0.18 12.54 0.84
C GLY A 102 0.49 12.24 2.20
N VAL A 103 -0.05 11.31 3.01
CA VAL A 103 0.56 10.96 4.31
C VAL A 103 1.80 10.09 4.09
N GLN A 104 2.98 10.71 4.20
CA GLN A 104 4.28 10.07 3.91
C GLN A 104 5.04 9.62 5.15
N ASP A 105 4.75 10.18 6.32
CA ASP A 105 5.44 9.82 7.56
C ASP A 105 4.78 8.58 8.19
N PRO A 106 5.53 7.49 8.47
CA PRO A 106 4.98 6.29 9.10
C PRO A 106 4.41 6.53 10.50
N GLY A 107 4.97 7.48 11.25
CA GLY A 107 4.49 7.89 12.57
C GLY A 107 3.10 8.48 12.48
N ASN A 108 2.93 9.47 11.59
CA ASN A 108 1.64 10.12 11.33
C ASN A 108 0.60 9.13 10.81
N LEU A 109 0.94 8.26 9.84
CA LEU A 109 0.00 7.26 9.35
C LEU A 109 -0.44 6.33 10.49
N GLY A 110 0.50 5.82 11.29
CA GLY A 110 0.13 4.95 12.41
C GLY A 110 -0.76 5.65 13.45
N ALA A 111 -0.47 6.91 13.79
CA ALA A 111 -1.30 7.68 14.71
C ALA A 111 -2.72 7.90 14.16
N LEU A 112 -2.85 8.19 12.85
CA LEU A 112 -4.14 8.31 12.18
C LEU A 112 -4.91 6.99 12.16
N LEU A 113 -4.26 5.86 11.87
CA LEU A 113 -4.89 4.55 11.93
C LEU A 113 -5.41 4.22 13.33
N ARG A 114 -4.63 4.54 14.37
CA ARG A 114 -5.05 4.34 15.76
C ARG A 114 -6.25 5.20 16.15
N SER A 115 -6.24 6.48 15.78
CA SER A 115 -7.38 7.37 16.03
C SER A 115 -8.62 6.94 15.24
N ALA A 116 -8.45 6.52 14.00
CA ALA A 116 -9.54 6.05 13.14
C ALA A 116 -10.20 4.78 13.69
N GLU A 117 -9.40 3.82 14.16
CA GLU A 117 -9.91 2.59 14.77
C GLU A 117 -10.72 2.91 16.04
N GLY A 118 -10.18 3.73 16.93
CA GLY A 118 -10.90 4.15 18.15
C GLY A 118 -12.15 5.00 17.88
N ALA A 119 -12.24 5.66 16.72
CA ALA A 119 -13.40 6.43 16.29
C ALA A 119 -14.49 5.57 15.60
N GLY A 120 -14.24 4.26 15.39
CA GLY A 120 -15.19 3.38 14.71
C GLY A 120 -15.18 3.52 13.18
N VAL A 121 -14.07 3.97 12.59
CA VAL A 121 -13.90 3.98 11.13
C VAL A 121 -13.87 2.53 10.63
N HIS A 122 -14.60 2.25 9.56
CA HIS A 122 -14.71 0.91 8.96
C HIS A 122 -13.52 0.55 8.06
N GLY A 123 -12.85 1.56 7.51
CA GLY A 123 -11.64 1.38 6.72
C GLY A 123 -10.99 2.69 6.29
N VAL A 124 -9.72 2.60 5.91
CA VAL A 124 -8.90 3.75 5.53
C VAL A 124 -8.47 3.64 4.07
N LEU A 125 -8.60 4.72 3.32
CA LEU A 125 -8.17 4.82 1.94
C LEU A 125 -6.90 5.66 1.86
N ILE A 126 -5.86 5.12 1.22
CA ILE A 126 -4.63 5.86 0.94
C ILE A 126 -4.35 5.87 -0.56
N SER A 127 -3.67 6.92 -1.02
CA SER A 127 -3.20 6.95 -2.41
C SER A 127 -2.02 6.00 -2.63
N SER A 128 -2.02 5.29 -3.76
CA SER A 128 -0.86 4.50 -4.22
C SER A 128 0.37 5.39 -4.51
N ARG A 129 0.12 6.68 -4.77
CA ARG A 129 1.10 7.72 -5.03
C ARG A 129 1.27 8.55 -3.76
N ASN A 130 2.49 9.01 -3.50
CA ASN A 130 2.79 9.98 -2.44
C ASN A 130 2.30 9.63 -1.01
N SER A 131 1.99 8.37 -0.73
CA SER A 131 1.69 7.87 0.62
C SER A 131 2.71 6.84 1.06
N CYS A 132 2.94 6.75 2.37
CA CYS A 132 3.70 5.65 2.94
C CYS A 132 2.90 4.34 2.88
N GLY A 133 3.61 3.21 2.83
CA GLY A 133 2.98 1.89 2.90
C GLY A 133 2.77 1.42 4.33
N LEU A 134 2.10 0.28 4.51
CA LEU A 134 1.95 -0.37 5.82
C LEU A 134 3.26 -1.04 6.21
N THR A 135 4.24 -0.26 6.64
CA THR A 135 5.56 -0.78 7.06
C THR A 135 5.53 -1.22 8.51
N GLY A 136 6.62 -1.87 8.97
CA GLY A 136 6.77 -2.18 10.40
C GLY A 136 6.83 -0.92 11.28
N ALA A 137 7.23 0.23 10.74
CA ALA A 137 7.19 1.49 11.47
C ALA A 137 5.74 1.99 11.67
N VAL A 138 4.90 1.90 10.63
CA VAL A 138 3.46 2.18 10.74
C VAL A 138 2.82 1.27 11.77
N SER A 139 3.08 -0.04 11.70
CA SER A 139 2.48 -1.03 12.62
C SER A 139 2.85 -0.74 14.09
N ARG A 140 4.10 -0.34 14.37
CA ARG A 140 4.51 0.10 15.71
C ARG A 140 3.79 1.37 16.16
N SER A 141 3.68 2.37 15.28
CA SER A 141 3.00 3.64 15.61
C SER A 141 1.49 3.44 15.81
N ALA A 142 0.87 2.57 15.01
CA ALA A 142 -0.55 2.23 15.09
C ALA A 142 -0.94 1.43 16.34
N ALA A 143 0.04 0.93 17.11
CA ALA A 143 -0.18 0.11 18.30
C ALA A 143 -1.12 -1.09 18.05
N GLY A 144 -1.09 -1.67 16.84
CA GLY A 144 -1.91 -2.81 16.45
C GLY A 144 -3.26 -2.47 15.81
N ALA A 145 -3.64 -1.20 15.68
CA ALA A 145 -4.88 -0.80 15.00
C ALA A 145 -4.94 -1.29 13.54
N ASP A 146 -3.77 -1.37 12.88
CA ASP A 146 -3.58 -1.90 11.52
C ASP A 146 -3.91 -3.40 11.37
N GLN A 147 -4.21 -4.10 12.47
CA GLN A 147 -4.68 -5.50 12.44
C GLN A 147 -6.20 -5.63 12.28
N PHE A 148 -6.94 -4.61 12.71
CA PHE A 148 -8.41 -4.65 12.77
C PHE A 148 -9.06 -3.69 11.78
N LEU A 149 -8.39 -2.57 11.53
CA LEU A 149 -8.80 -1.52 10.60
C LEU A 149 -8.20 -1.79 9.21
N PRO A 150 -9.01 -2.23 8.24
CA PRO A 150 -8.52 -2.51 6.90
C PRO A 150 -8.12 -1.20 6.21
N VAL A 151 -7.01 -1.27 5.48
CA VAL A 151 -6.51 -0.13 4.69
C VAL A 151 -6.51 -0.54 3.23
N ALA A 152 -7.24 0.19 2.40
CA ALA A 152 -7.22 0.03 0.96
C ALA A 152 -6.32 1.09 0.33
N ARG A 153 -5.66 0.70 -0.74
CA ARG A 153 -4.84 1.58 -1.56
C ARG A 153 -5.54 1.81 -2.89
N VAL A 154 -5.72 3.07 -3.25
CA VAL A 154 -6.39 3.46 -4.50
C VAL A 154 -5.45 4.25 -5.40
N GLU A 155 -5.62 4.16 -6.72
CA GLU A 155 -4.73 4.86 -7.65
C GLU A 155 -4.94 6.38 -7.59
N ARG A 156 -6.22 6.78 -7.61
CA ARG A 156 -6.67 8.17 -7.70
C ARG A 156 -7.73 8.42 -6.64
N LEU A 157 -7.31 9.00 -5.52
CA LEU A 157 -8.18 9.23 -4.39
C LEU A 157 -9.34 10.17 -4.75
N ASP A 158 -9.08 11.20 -5.56
CA ASP A 158 -10.08 12.13 -6.10
C ASP A 158 -11.20 11.40 -6.84
N ARG A 159 -10.83 10.50 -7.75
CA ARG A 159 -11.79 9.71 -8.53
C ARG A 159 -12.57 8.76 -7.64
N THR A 160 -11.89 8.06 -6.74
CA THR A 160 -12.55 7.16 -5.78
C THR A 160 -13.54 7.89 -4.90
N LEU A 161 -13.20 9.09 -4.41
CA LEU A 161 -14.11 9.90 -3.58
C LEU A 161 -15.35 10.33 -4.37
N SER A 162 -15.20 10.71 -5.65
CA SER A 162 -16.35 11.00 -6.52
C SER A 162 -17.25 9.78 -6.71
N GLU A 163 -16.69 8.62 -7.00
CA GLU A 163 -17.44 7.36 -7.18
C GLU A 163 -18.19 6.97 -5.88
N LEU A 164 -17.56 7.12 -4.72
CA LEU A 164 -18.22 6.91 -3.42
C LEU A 164 -19.34 7.93 -3.18
N SER A 165 -19.14 9.18 -3.59
CA SER A 165 -20.16 10.22 -3.46
C SER A 165 -21.38 9.96 -4.35
N GLU A 166 -21.16 9.50 -5.58
CA GLU A 166 -22.22 9.05 -6.49
C GLU A 166 -22.96 7.83 -5.94
N GLY A 167 -22.24 6.95 -5.22
CA GLY A 167 -22.79 5.83 -4.46
C GLY A 167 -23.54 6.20 -3.17
N GLY A 168 -23.71 7.50 -2.88
CA GLY A 168 -24.51 7.99 -1.77
C GLY A 168 -23.75 8.25 -0.46
N LEU A 169 -22.42 8.09 -0.43
CA LEU A 169 -21.62 8.52 0.72
C LEU A 169 -21.43 10.03 0.69
N ARG A 170 -21.51 10.68 1.85
CA ARG A 170 -21.17 12.10 1.97
C ARG A 170 -19.67 12.26 2.17
N VAL A 171 -19.01 13.01 1.29
CA VAL A 171 -17.59 13.36 1.42
C VAL A 171 -17.44 14.70 2.14
N VAL A 172 -16.56 14.75 3.14
CA VAL A 172 -16.19 15.97 3.89
C VAL A 172 -14.67 16.03 3.97
N GLY A 173 -14.08 17.19 3.70
CA GLY A 173 -12.62 17.42 3.73
C GLY A 173 -12.21 18.49 4.74
N ALA A 174 -10.93 18.48 5.12
CA ALA A 174 -10.30 19.43 6.02
C ALA A 174 -8.95 19.89 5.45
#